data_AF-T2JM02-F1
#
_entry.id   AF-T2JM02-F1
#
_cell.length_a   1.000
_cell.length_b   1.000
_cell.length_c   1.000
_cell.angle_alpha   90.00
_cell.angle_beta   90.00
_cell.angle_gamma   90.00
#
_symmetry.space_group_name_H-M   'P 1'
#
loop_
_entity.id
_entity.type
_entity.pdbx_description
1 polymer ?
#
loop_
_entity_poly.entity_id
_entity_poly.type
_entity_poly.pdbx_seq_one_letter_code
_entity_poly.pdbx_strand_id
1 'polypeptide(L)'
;MTLPEDILEPLKKGKIAYTKAKVIAKIKNLSQRNTLLEQAISQNLSLTQIKNKINLLQPSGEKIKPTLKQKGSELFKRLNSSQIWEHPQKQTQLDKLLQQLEALLEEEK
;
A
#
# COMPACT_ATOMS: atom_id res chain seq x y z
N MET A 1 7.57 19.12 11.05
CA MET A 1 7.97 18.44 9.79
C MET A 1 7.49 19.29 8.62
N THR A 2 8.40 19.91 7.91
CA THR A 2 8.15 20.75 6.73
C THR A 2 7.89 19.87 5.51
N LEU A 3 6.71 19.98 4.92
CA LEU A 3 6.40 19.37 3.62
C LEU A 3 6.96 20.25 2.50
N PRO A 4 7.46 19.67 1.40
CA PRO A 4 7.88 20.45 0.23
C PRO A 4 6.72 21.25 -0.36
N GLU A 5 7.01 22.44 -0.90
CA GLU A 5 6.00 23.32 -1.50
C GLU A 5 5.22 22.65 -2.65
N ASP A 6 5.90 21.84 -3.46
CA ASP A 6 5.28 21.08 -4.56
C ASP A 6 4.21 20.07 -4.08
N ILE A 7 4.28 19.62 -2.83
CA ILE A 7 3.28 18.74 -2.21
C ILE A 7 2.19 19.55 -1.51
N LEU A 8 2.55 20.71 -0.95
CA LEU A 8 1.62 21.60 -0.23
C LEU A 8 0.53 22.15 -1.14
N GLU A 9 0.87 22.55 -2.36
CA GLU A 9 -0.11 23.06 -3.32
C GLU A 9 -1.27 22.08 -3.62
N PRO A 10 -1.02 20.85 -4.08
CA PRO A 10 -2.08 19.89 -4.36
C PRO A 10 -2.80 19.42 -3.09
N LEU A 11 -2.10 19.40 -1.94
CA LEU A 11 -2.72 19.10 -0.64
C LEU A 11 -3.73 20.19 -0.25
N LYS A 12 -3.36 21.48 -0.36
CA LYS A 12 -4.25 22.63 -0.10
C LYS A 12 -5.44 22.65 -1.05
N LYS A 13 -5.23 22.26 -2.31
CA LYS A 13 -6.28 22.14 -3.33
C LYS A 13 -7.19 20.92 -3.12
N GLY A 14 -6.97 20.10 -2.08
CA GLY A 14 -7.75 18.90 -1.78
C GLY A 14 -7.59 17.76 -2.79
N LYS A 15 -6.59 17.84 -3.69
CA LYS A 15 -6.36 16.83 -4.75
C LYS A 15 -5.68 15.57 -4.23
N ILE A 16 -5.10 15.62 -3.05
CA ILE A 16 -4.41 14.50 -2.42
C ILE A 16 -4.61 14.50 -0.91
N ALA A 17 -4.85 13.32 -0.33
CA ALA A 17 -4.97 13.16 1.11
C ALA A 17 -3.61 13.35 1.82
N TYR A 18 -3.63 13.92 3.02
CA TYR A 18 -2.44 14.21 3.83
C TYR A 18 -1.51 12.99 3.99
N THR A 19 -2.06 11.80 4.22
CA THR A 19 -1.28 10.57 4.39
C THR A 19 -0.54 10.15 3.13
N LYS A 20 -1.14 10.37 1.95
CA LYS A 20 -0.52 10.09 0.64
C LYS A 20 0.57 11.12 0.34
N ALA A 21 0.27 12.40 0.54
CA ALA A 21 1.18 13.52 0.39
C ALA A 21 2.45 13.36 1.25
N LYS A 22 2.28 12.98 2.52
CA LYS A 22 3.40 12.74 3.46
C LYS A 22 4.33 11.62 3.01
N VAL A 23 3.82 10.61 2.30
CA VAL A 23 4.63 9.50 1.79
C VAL A 23 5.42 9.91 0.55
N ILE A 24 4.80 10.65 -0.37
CA ILE A 24 5.46 11.18 -1.58
C ILE A 24 6.55 12.19 -1.22
N ALA A 25 6.33 13.01 -0.18
CA ALA A 25 7.30 13.97 0.33
C ALA A 25 8.62 13.35 0.80
N LYS A 26 8.68 12.04 1.05
CA LYS A 26 9.92 11.34 1.42
C LYS A 26 10.89 11.16 0.25
N ILE A 27 10.44 11.34 -0.99
CA ILE A 27 11.30 11.25 -2.17
C ILE A 27 12.23 12.46 -2.22
N LYS A 28 13.54 12.20 -2.21
CA LYS A 28 14.59 13.23 -2.30
C LYS A 28 14.69 13.84 -3.70
N ASN A 29 14.48 13.04 -4.75
CA ASN A 29 14.54 13.49 -6.13
C ASN A 29 13.25 14.23 -6.53
N LEU A 30 13.37 15.52 -6.84
CA LEU A 30 12.24 16.39 -7.18
C LEU A 30 11.49 15.94 -8.44
N SER A 31 12.20 15.46 -9.47
CA SER A 31 11.57 14.99 -10.71
C SER A 31 10.74 13.73 -10.47
N GLN A 32 11.29 12.74 -9.74
CA GLN A 32 10.56 11.52 -9.39
C GLN A 32 9.37 11.81 -8.47
N ARG A 33 9.52 12.78 -7.56
CA ARG A 33 8.46 13.22 -6.65
C ARG A 33 7.27 13.81 -7.42
N ASN A 34 7.52 14.73 -8.35
CA ASN A 34 6.48 15.33 -9.18
C ASN A 34 5.79 14.31 -10.09
N THR A 35 6.54 13.42 -10.74
CA THR A 35 5.94 12.36 -11.56
C THR A 35 5.02 11.47 -10.74
N LEU A 36 5.44 11.06 -9.53
CA LEU A 36 4.61 10.21 -8.69
C LEU A 36 3.38 10.95 -8.15
N LEU A 37 3.53 12.24 -7.83
CA LEU A 37 2.43 13.09 -7.37
C LEU A 37 1.36 13.24 -8.45
N GLU A 38 1.75 13.52 -9.68
CA GLU A 38 0.84 13.62 -10.81
C GLU A 38 0.13 12.29 -11.07
N GLN A 39 0.87 11.18 -11.06
CA GLN A 39 0.27 9.84 -11.17
C GLN A 39 -0.71 9.54 -10.03
N ALA A 40 -0.39 9.96 -8.80
CA ALA A 40 -1.25 9.75 -7.63
C ALA A 40 -2.58 10.51 -7.75
N ILE A 41 -2.55 11.71 -8.33
CA ILE A 41 -3.74 12.53 -8.55
C ILE A 41 -4.53 12.00 -9.76
N SER A 42 -3.89 11.83 -10.91
CA SER A 42 -4.56 11.42 -12.16
C SER A 42 -5.11 10.00 -12.10
N GLN A 43 -4.39 9.06 -11.49
CA GLN A 43 -4.81 7.66 -11.39
C GLN A 43 -5.45 7.32 -10.04
N ASN A 44 -5.74 8.33 -9.19
CA ASN A 44 -6.33 8.14 -7.86
C ASN A 44 -5.64 7.06 -7.02
N LEU A 45 -4.30 7.01 -7.07
CA LEU A 45 -3.54 5.90 -6.50
C LEU A 45 -3.81 5.76 -5.00
N SER A 46 -3.93 4.51 -4.56
CA SER A 46 -4.03 4.17 -3.15
C SER A 46 -2.71 4.42 -2.43
N LEU A 47 -2.75 4.66 -1.12
CA LEU A 47 -1.55 4.83 -0.29
C LEU A 47 -0.53 3.69 -0.48
N THR A 48 -1.04 2.46 -0.63
CA THR A 48 -0.23 1.26 -0.89
C THR A 48 0.44 1.29 -2.27
N GLN A 49 -0.26 1.72 -3.32
CA GLN A 49 0.28 1.82 -4.68
C GLN A 49 1.38 2.89 -4.76
N ILE A 50 1.16 4.02 -4.06
CA ILE A 50 2.17 5.09 -3.94
C ILE A 50 3.43 4.54 -3.27
N LYS A 51 3.30 3.82 -2.14
CA LYS A 51 4.44 3.17 -1.49
C LYS A 51 5.17 2.19 -2.40
N ASN A 52 4.44 1.37 -3.16
CA ASN A 52 5.03 0.41 -4.10
C ASN A 52 5.82 1.12 -5.21
N LYS A 53 5.28 2.19 -5.80
CA LYS A 53 6.01 2.99 -6.81
C LYS A 53 7.28 3.64 -6.23
N ILE A 54 7.24 4.14 -5.00
CA ILE A 54 8.44 4.71 -4.34
C ILE A 54 9.52 3.63 -4.18
N ASN A 55 9.15 2.43 -3.77
CA ASN A 55 10.08 1.31 -3.65
C ASN A 55 10.72 0.91 -4.99
N LEU A 56 9.99 1.03 -6.10
CA LEU A 56 10.53 0.77 -7.44
C LEU A 56 11.48 1.87 -7.92
N LEU A 57 11.31 3.11 -7.43
CA LEU A 57 12.10 4.28 -7.83
C LEU A 57 13.41 4.45 -7.05
N GLN A 58 13.61 3.72 -5.95
CA GLN A 58 14.83 3.73 -5.15
C GLN A 58 15.67 2.45 -5.39
N PRO A 59 16.67 2.47 -6.30
CA PRO A 59 17.53 1.31 -6.57
C PRO A 59 18.61 1.05 -5.50
N SER A 60 18.69 1.85 -4.42
CA SER A 60 19.74 1.74 -3.41
C SER A 60 19.20 1.48 -2.00
N GLY A 61 19.36 0.23 -1.55
CA GLY A 61 19.87 -0.06 -0.21
C GLY A 61 18.89 -0.29 0.93
N GLU A 62 17.66 0.22 0.89
CA GLU A 62 16.66 -0.10 1.91
C GLU A 62 15.46 -0.79 1.25
N LYS A 63 15.59 -2.11 1.09
CA LYS A 63 14.43 -2.99 0.89
C LYS A 63 13.52 -2.76 2.09
N ILE A 64 12.55 -1.84 1.99
CA ILE A 64 11.37 -1.90 2.83
C ILE A 64 10.67 -3.17 2.38
N LYS A 65 11.08 -4.31 2.98
CA LYS A 65 10.47 -5.61 2.74
C LYS A 65 8.96 -5.36 2.81
N PRO A 66 8.17 -5.75 1.79
CA PRO A 66 6.72 -5.63 1.89
C PRO A 66 6.34 -6.27 3.22
N THR A 67 5.87 -5.43 4.14
CA THR A 67 5.60 -5.86 5.51
C THR A 67 4.61 -7.01 5.41
N LEU A 68 4.69 -8.02 6.29
CA LEU A 68 3.73 -9.12 6.32
C LEU A 68 2.27 -8.61 6.24
N LYS A 69 1.99 -7.45 6.86
CA LYS A 69 0.73 -6.69 6.72
C LYS A 69 0.36 -6.28 5.30
N GLN A 70 1.31 -5.81 4.48
CA GLN A 70 1.05 -5.43 3.08
C GLN A 70 0.77 -6.66 2.21
N LYS A 71 1.56 -7.73 2.37
CA LYS A 71 1.29 -8.99 1.66
C LYS A 71 -0.07 -9.57 2.03
N GLY A 72 -0.41 -9.54 3.32
CA GLY A 72 -1.73 -9.96 3.81
C GLY A 72 -2.84 -9.16 3.16
N SER A 73 -2.77 -7.82 3.19
CA SER A 73 -3.82 -6.97 2.62
C SER A 73 -4.00 -7.16 1.10
N GLU A 74 -2.92 -7.38 0.34
CA GLU A 74 -3.02 -7.71 -1.09
C GLU A 74 -3.59 -9.12 -1.35
N LEU A 75 -3.22 -10.10 -0.52
CA LEU A 75 -3.79 -11.45 -0.59
C LEU A 75 -5.29 -11.43 -0.29
N PHE A 76 -5.74 -10.75 0.77
CA PHE A 76 -7.15 -10.60 1.10
C PHE A 76 -7.94 -9.88 0.01
N LYS A 77 -7.36 -8.85 -0.63
CA LYS A 77 -7.99 -8.19 -1.78
C LYS A 77 -8.17 -9.14 -2.96
N ARG A 78 -7.14 -9.91 -3.31
CA ARG A 78 -7.22 -10.92 -4.38
C ARG A 78 -8.21 -12.03 -4.03
N LEU A 79 -8.27 -12.42 -2.77
CA LEU A 79 -9.19 -13.42 -2.25
C LEU A 79 -10.64 -12.95 -2.39
N ASN A 80 -10.96 -11.72 -2.00
CA ASN A 80 -12.30 -11.14 -2.15
C ASN A 80 -12.76 -11.02 -3.61
N SER A 81 -11.84 -10.79 -4.55
CA SER A 81 -12.15 -10.71 -5.98
C SER A 81 -12.00 -12.04 -6.73
N SER A 82 -11.68 -13.14 -6.05
CA SER A 82 -11.43 -14.44 -6.66
C SER A 82 -12.65 -15.34 -6.57
N GLN A 83 -12.80 -16.25 -7.54
CA GLN A 83 -13.84 -17.29 -7.55
C GLN A 83 -13.65 -18.38 -6.48
N ILE A 84 -12.72 -18.19 -5.54
CA ILE A 84 -12.60 -19.06 -4.36
C ILE A 84 -13.93 -19.17 -3.59
N TRP A 85 -14.75 -18.12 -3.60
CA TRP A 85 -16.10 -18.12 -3.01
C TRP A 85 -17.10 -19.01 -3.74
N GLU A 86 -16.81 -19.47 -4.96
CA GLU A 86 -17.69 -20.37 -5.71
C GLU A 86 -17.30 -21.85 -5.55
N HIS A 87 -16.12 -22.12 -4.95
CA HIS A 87 -15.60 -23.48 -4.77
C HIS A 87 -15.65 -23.91 -3.30
N PRO A 88 -16.62 -24.75 -2.88
CA PRO A 88 -16.79 -25.13 -1.47
C PRO A 88 -15.53 -25.82 -0.89
N GLN A 89 -14.80 -26.61 -1.69
CA GLN A 89 -13.53 -27.22 -1.26
C GLN A 89 -12.45 -26.18 -0.93
N LYS A 90 -12.38 -25.07 -1.69
CA LYS A 90 -11.39 -24.01 -1.47
C LYS A 90 -11.79 -23.11 -0.30
N GLN A 91 -13.09 -22.93 -0.06
CA GLN A 91 -13.58 -22.26 1.15
C GLN A 91 -13.18 -23.02 2.41
N THR A 92 -13.31 -24.35 2.45
CA THR A 92 -12.87 -25.16 3.60
C THR A 92 -11.36 -25.06 3.84
N GLN A 93 -10.57 -25.02 2.78
CA GLN A 93 -9.12 -24.80 2.91
C GLN A 93 -8.78 -23.40 3.41
N LEU A 94 -9.51 -22.37 2.94
CA LEU A 94 -9.35 -21.00 3.40
C LEU A 94 -9.72 -20.85 4.88
N ASP A 95 -10.82 -21.45 5.31
CA ASP A 95 -11.29 -21.47 6.70
C ASP A 95 -10.21 -22.04 7.64
N LYS A 96 -9.62 -23.19 7.29
CA LYS A 96 -8.50 -23.77 8.04
C LYS A 96 -7.26 -22.88 8.11
N LEU A 97 -6.98 -22.10 7.06
CA LEU A 97 -5.86 -21.17 7.04
C LEU A 97 -6.15 -19.93 7.90
N LEU A 98 -7.41 -19.48 7.93
CA LEU A 98 -7.85 -18.38 8.81
C LEU A 98 -7.82 -18.81 10.27
N GLN A 99 -8.25 -20.02 10.61
CA GLN A 99 -8.13 -20.55 11.96
C GLN A 99 -6.67 -20.63 12.44
N GLN A 100 -5.74 -21.05 11.56
CA GLN A 100 -4.31 -21.04 11.91
C GLN A 100 -3.77 -19.61 12.11
N LEU A 101 -4.29 -18.63 11.36
CA LEU A 101 -3.95 -17.22 11.56
C LEU A 101 -4.51 -16.69 12.89
N GLU A 102 -5.73 -17.06 13.27
CA GLU A 102 -6.32 -16.70 14.57
C GLU A 102 -5.56 -17.33 15.73
N ALA A 103 -5.21 -18.61 15.64
CA ALA A 103 -4.44 -19.30 16.67
C ALA A 103 -3.08 -18.62 16.92
N LEU A 104 -2.37 -18.22 15.85
CA LEU A 104 -1.13 -17.47 15.95
C LEU A 104 -1.30 -16.07 16.58
N LEU A 105 -2.48 -15.46 16.46
CA LEU A 105 -2.80 -14.18 17.09
C LEU A 105 -3.19 -14.34 18.57
N GLU A 106 -3.77 -15.47 18.95
CA GLU A 106 -4.08 -15.82 20.34
C GLU A 106 -2.84 -16.27 21.11
N GLU A 107 -1.87 -16.93 20.46
CA GLU A 107 -0.59 -17.31 21.07
C GLU A 107 0.33 -16.12 21.40
N GLU A 108 0.15 -14.95 20.75
CA GLU A 108 0.88 -13.71 21.09
C GLU A 108 0.26 -12.92 22.27
N LYS A 109 -0.81 -13.44 22.90
CA LYS A 109 -1.56 -12.73 23.95
C LYS A 109 -1.21 -13.17 25.37
#